data_AF-A0A842XII0-F1
#
_entry.id   AF-A0A842XII0-F1
#
_cell.length_a   1.000
_cell.length_b   1.000
_cell.length_c   1.000
_cell.angle_alpha   90.00
_cell.angle_beta   90.00
_cell.angle_gamma   90.00
#
_symmetry.space_group_name_H-M   'P 1'
#
loop_
_entity.id
_entity.type
_entity.pdbx_description
1 polymer ?
#
loop_
_entity_poly.entity_id
_entity_poly.type
_entity_poly.pdbx_seq_one_letter_code
_entity_poly.pdbx_strand_id
1 'polypeptide(L)'
;MKGENKEESKSEREYYEFIKAKIEEILNTKFDNFHLEITADKKFSNKLKAEIPDYRHIIFHFLKEVAPDITGFIKKEYSSDFIVIEVKAEAVKLDHIYQTRKYAELFDAKYALLVSTEEIPEEIKRLSKIVYSLLSLPGYRHMTLVHFDDDSKEFVEWFPENPFEKGG
;
A
#
# COMPACT_ATOMS: atom_id res chain seq x y z
N MET A 1 32.79 -9.04 27.23
CA MET A 1 32.10 -8.34 26.13
C MET A 1 30.92 -9.21 25.74
N LYS A 2 29.69 -8.78 26.07
CA LYS A 2 28.47 -9.47 25.64
C LYS A 2 28.29 -9.15 24.16
N GLY A 3 28.24 -10.18 23.31
CA GLY A 3 27.84 -10.01 21.92
C GLY A 3 26.41 -9.49 21.89
N GLU A 4 26.21 -8.35 21.26
CA GLU A 4 24.89 -7.87 20.90
C GLU A 4 24.29 -8.91 19.95
N ASN A 5 23.20 -9.56 20.38
CA ASN A 5 22.35 -10.33 19.49
C ASN A 5 21.77 -9.32 18.50
N LYS A 6 22.30 -9.27 17.27
CA LYS A 6 21.56 -8.73 16.14
C LYS A 6 20.36 -9.66 15.94
N GLU A 7 19.18 -9.22 16.36
CA GLU A 7 17.95 -9.77 15.82
C GLU A 7 18.06 -9.70 14.29
N GLU A 8 17.95 -10.86 13.63
CA GLU A 8 17.84 -10.89 12.18
C GLU A 8 16.57 -10.12 11.83
N SER A 9 16.72 -8.97 11.18
CA SER A 9 15.60 -8.20 10.65
C SER A 9 14.81 -9.12 9.71
N LYS A 10 13.54 -9.36 10.03
CA LYS A 10 12.65 -10.14 9.17
C LYS A 10 12.66 -9.58 7.76
N SER A 11 12.64 -10.46 6.77
CA SER A 11 12.50 -10.03 5.38
C SER A 11 11.14 -9.35 5.19
N GLU A 12 11.09 -8.25 4.43
CA GLU A 12 9.85 -7.54 4.08
C GLU A 12 8.75 -8.49 3.58
N ARG A 13 9.13 -9.53 2.83
CA ARG A 13 8.22 -10.56 2.31
C ARG A 13 7.47 -11.36 3.37
N GLU A 14 8.03 -11.50 4.56
CA GLU A 14 7.39 -12.23 5.66
C GLU A 14 6.12 -11.52 6.15
N TYR A 15 6.00 -10.22 5.88
CA TYR A 15 4.86 -9.41 6.28
C TYR A 15 3.72 -9.39 5.26
N TYR A 16 3.95 -9.79 4.00
CA TYR A 16 2.97 -9.58 2.93
C TYR A 16 1.65 -10.30 3.17
N GLU A 17 1.69 -11.59 3.54
CA GLU A 17 0.48 -12.36 3.83
C GLU A 17 -0.28 -11.79 5.03
N PHE A 18 0.46 -11.38 6.07
CA PHE A 18 -0.13 -10.84 7.29
C PHE A 18 -0.80 -9.48 7.05
N ILE A 19 -0.10 -8.56 6.40
CA ILE A 19 -0.63 -7.23 6.05
C ILE A 19 -1.80 -7.38 5.10
N LYS A 20 -1.71 -8.25 4.08
CA LYS A 20 -2.83 -8.56 3.19
C LYS A 20 -4.03 -9.01 4.01
N ALA A 21 -3.90 -10.02 4.87
CA ALA A 21 -5.00 -10.55 5.67
C ALA A 21 -5.64 -9.46 6.56
N LYS A 22 -4.85 -8.64 7.25
CA LYS A 22 -5.35 -7.52 8.06
C LYS A 22 -6.11 -6.48 7.25
N ILE A 23 -5.65 -6.16 6.04
CA ILE A 23 -6.39 -5.25 5.16
C ILE A 23 -7.67 -5.92 4.65
N GLU A 24 -7.64 -7.21 4.31
CA GLU A 24 -8.85 -7.96 3.94
C GLU A 24 -9.88 -7.99 5.07
N GLU A 25 -9.48 -8.11 6.34
CA GLU A 25 -10.36 -7.96 7.49
C GLU A 25 -11.05 -6.58 7.51
N ILE A 26 -10.28 -5.50 7.33
CA ILE A 26 -10.85 -4.14 7.25
C ILE A 26 -11.83 -4.02 6.08
N LEU A 27 -11.45 -4.51 4.90
CA LEU A 27 -12.28 -4.44 3.70
C LEU A 27 -13.59 -5.24 3.86
N ASN A 28 -13.54 -6.43 4.46
CA ASN A 28 -14.71 -7.25 4.75
C ASN A 28 -15.75 -6.55 5.64
N THR A 29 -15.33 -5.62 6.50
CA THR A 29 -16.29 -4.86 7.33
C THR A 29 -16.99 -3.73 6.58
N LYS A 30 -16.53 -3.37 5.37
CA LYS A 30 -16.93 -2.14 4.66
C LYS A 30 -17.40 -2.35 3.23
N PHE A 31 -17.00 -3.44 2.58
CA PHE A 31 -17.23 -3.68 1.17
C PHE A 31 -17.64 -5.13 0.92
N ASP A 32 -18.65 -5.32 0.08
CA ASP A 32 -19.18 -6.64 -0.24
C ASP A 32 -18.33 -7.40 -1.28
N ASN A 33 -17.55 -6.68 -2.09
CA ASN A 33 -16.80 -7.27 -3.19
C ASN A 33 -15.45 -6.58 -3.38
N PHE A 34 -14.39 -7.25 -2.96
CA PHE A 34 -13.02 -6.84 -3.17
C PHE A 34 -12.14 -8.05 -3.51
N HIS A 35 -10.92 -7.78 -3.94
CA HIS A 35 -9.92 -8.78 -4.23
C HIS A 35 -8.53 -8.19 -4.01
N LEU A 36 -7.66 -8.88 -3.27
CA LEU A 36 -6.25 -8.50 -3.07
C LEU A 36 -5.32 -9.65 -3.44
N GLU A 37 -4.18 -9.33 -4.04
CA GLU A 37 -3.12 -10.28 -4.43
C GLU A 37 -1.77 -9.75 -3.94
N ILE A 38 -0.90 -10.66 -3.47
CA ILE A 38 0.52 -10.36 -3.36
C ILE A 38 1.09 -10.36 -4.79
N THR A 39 1.61 -9.21 -5.22
CA THR A 39 2.09 -8.97 -6.58
C THR A 39 3.59 -8.73 -6.65
N ALA A 40 4.29 -8.84 -5.52
CA ALA A 40 5.75 -8.63 -5.39
C ALA A 40 6.59 -9.52 -6.33
N ASP A 41 6.06 -10.63 -6.84
CA ASP A 41 6.71 -11.52 -7.80
C ASP A 41 6.43 -11.17 -9.28
N LYS A 42 5.78 -10.02 -9.51
CA LYS A 42 5.43 -9.46 -10.84
C LYS A 42 4.40 -10.30 -11.58
N LYS A 43 3.66 -11.15 -10.87
CA LYS A 43 2.52 -11.88 -11.42
C LYS A 43 1.22 -11.21 -11.00
N PHE A 44 0.32 -11.11 -11.97
CA PHE A 44 -1.02 -10.57 -11.79
C PHE A 44 -2.00 -11.58 -12.36
N SER A 45 -3.03 -11.94 -11.58
CA SER A 45 -4.04 -12.88 -12.04
C SER A 45 -4.87 -12.31 -13.19
N ASN A 46 -5.59 -13.18 -13.89
CA ASN A 46 -6.55 -12.74 -14.91
C ASN A 46 -7.71 -11.93 -14.30
N LYS A 47 -8.03 -12.14 -13.02
CA LYS A 47 -9.08 -11.38 -12.31
C LYS A 47 -8.65 -9.93 -12.14
N LEU A 48 -7.43 -9.68 -11.67
CA LEU A 48 -6.89 -8.32 -11.53
C LEU A 48 -6.69 -7.64 -12.90
N LYS A 49 -6.18 -8.39 -13.89
CA LYS A 49 -6.02 -7.87 -15.26
C LYS A 49 -7.33 -7.42 -15.91
N ALA A 50 -8.40 -8.20 -15.73
CA ALA A 50 -9.71 -7.91 -16.32
C ALA A 50 -10.37 -6.64 -15.77
N GLU A 51 -9.96 -6.17 -14.59
CA GLU A 51 -10.49 -4.95 -13.98
C GLU A 51 -9.78 -3.68 -14.45
N ILE A 52 -8.62 -3.82 -15.10
CA ILE A 52 -7.92 -2.67 -15.68
C ILE A 52 -8.63 -2.26 -16.96
N PRO A 53 -9.05 -0.99 -17.11
CA PRO A 53 -9.72 -0.54 -18.33
C PRO A 53 -8.88 -0.82 -19.57
N ASP A 54 -9.53 -1.19 -20.68
CA ASP A 54 -8.86 -1.55 -21.93
C ASP A 54 -7.88 -0.49 -22.41
N TYR A 55 -8.14 0.81 -22.23
CA TYR A 55 -7.22 1.88 -22.64
C TYR A 55 -5.98 2.03 -21.75
N ARG A 56 -5.87 1.28 -20.64
CA ARG A 56 -4.77 1.32 -19.67
C ARG A 56 -3.95 0.04 -19.61
N HIS A 57 -4.21 -0.95 -20.47
CA HIS A 57 -3.46 -2.22 -20.48
C HIS A 57 -1.94 -2.06 -20.64
N ILE A 58 -1.48 -0.93 -21.21
CA ILE A 58 -0.06 -0.60 -21.37
C ILE A 58 0.72 -0.65 -20.06
N ILE A 59 0.06 -0.46 -18.91
CA ILE A 59 0.75 -0.50 -17.61
C ILE A 59 1.42 -1.86 -17.37
N PHE A 60 0.84 -2.97 -17.86
CA PHE A 60 1.43 -4.31 -17.70
C PHE A 60 2.75 -4.47 -18.44
N HIS A 61 3.01 -3.65 -19.47
CA HIS A 61 4.32 -3.61 -20.11
C HIS A 61 5.42 -3.17 -19.16
N PHE A 62 5.12 -2.26 -18.22
CA PHE A 62 6.06 -1.77 -17.22
C PHE A 62 6.08 -2.68 -15.99
N LEU A 63 4.91 -3.22 -15.62
CA LEU A 63 4.78 -4.04 -14.42
C LEU A 63 5.47 -5.41 -14.49
N LYS A 64 5.94 -5.81 -15.68
CA LYS A 64 6.78 -7.01 -15.86
C LYS A 64 8.18 -6.86 -15.24
N GLU A 65 8.67 -5.62 -15.07
CA GLU A 65 10.02 -5.33 -14.57
C GLU A 65 9.99 -4.94 -13.09
N VAL A 66 8.93 -4.26 -12.66
CA VAL A 66 8.73 -3.78 -11.31
C VAL A 66 7.27 -3.98 -10.93
N ALA A 67 6.97 -4.35 -9.70
CA ALA A 67 5.59 -4.52 -9.26
C ALA A 67 5.42 -3.98 -7.85
N PRO A 68 4.21 -3.54 -7.49
CA PRO A 68 3.87 -3.29 -6.11
C PRO A 68 3.88 -4.58 -5.28
N ASP A 69 4.04 -4.45 -3.97
CA ASP A 69 4.09 -5.61 -3.07
C ASP A 69 2.74 -6.33 -3.02
N ILE A 70 1.66 -5.58 -2.84
CA ILE A 70 0.27 -6.08 -2.83
C ILE A 70 -0.59 -5.13 -3.67
N THR A 71 -1.49 -5.69 -4.49
CA THR A 71 -2.42 -4.92 -5.30
C THR A 71 -3.76 -5.61 -5.41
N GLY A 72 -4.80 -4.83 -5.59
CA GLY A 72 -6.11 -5.36 -5.92
C GLY A 72 -7.11 -4.26 -6.16
N PHE A 73 -8.38 -4.57 -5.95
CA PHE A 73 -9.48 -3.67 -6.26
C PHE A 73 -10.69 -3.91 -5.36
N ILE A 74 -11.52 -2.88 -5.22
CA ILE A 74 -12.88 -2.95 -4.70
C ILE A 74 -13.83 -2.77 -5.88
N LYS A 75 -14.73 -3.72 -6.08
CA LYS A 75 -15.68 -3.70 -7.19
C LYS A 75 -16.87 -2.82 -6.84
N LYS A 76 -17.19 -1.89 -7.72
CA LYS A 76 -18.44 -1.10 -7.72
C LYS A 76 -19.34 -1.55 -8.86
N GLU A 77 -20.55 -1.00 -8.91
CA GLU A 77 -21.55 -1.33 -9.93
C GLU A 77 -21.03 -1.10 -11.37
N TYR A 78 -20.28 -0.01 -11.60
CA TYR A 78 -19.83 0.41 -12.94
C TYR A 78 -18.31 0.60 -13.06
N SER A 79 -17.55 0.39 -11.98
CA SER A 79 -16.11 0.64 -11.95
C SER A 79 -15.42 -0.20 -10.87
N SER A 80 -14.10 -0.06 -10.79
CA SER A 80 -13.30 -0.64 -9.72
C SER A 80 -12.40 0.43 -9.13
N ASP A 81 -12.37 0.49 -7.80
CA ASP A 81 -11.43 1.33 -7.06
C ASP A 81 -10.18 0.50 -6.77
N PHE A 82 -9.04 0.85 -7.37
CA PHE A 82 -7.80 0.11 -7.16
C PHE A 82 -7.17 0.39 -5.79
N ILE A 83 -6.56 -0.64 -5.22
CA ILE A 83 -5.77 -0.61 -3.99
C ILE A 83 -4.33 -0.99 -4.34
N VAL A 84 -3.37 -0.17 -3.90
CA VAL A 84 -1.93 -0.44 -3.99
C VAL A 84 -1.36 -0.34 -2.58
N ILE A 85 -0.54 -1.32 -2.20
CA ILE A 85 0.09 -1.36 -0.88
C ILE A 85 1.56 -1.71 -1.09
N GLU A 86 2.44 -0.85 -0.56
CA GLU A 86 3.86 -1.14 -0.36
C GLU A 86 4.10 -1.43 1.11
N VAL A 87 4.95 -2.41 1.40
CA VAL A 87 5.33 -2.80 2.75
C VAL A 87 6.81 -2.50 2.94
N LYS A 88 7.23 -2.02 4.11
CA LYS A 88 8.64 -1.77 4.44
C LYS A 88 8.92 -2.26 5.85
N ALA A 89 9.94 -3.11 5.99
CA ALA A 89 10.40 -3.64 7.28
C ALA A 89 11.40 -2.69 7.99
N GLU A 90 11.26 -1.38 7.75
CA GLU A 90 12.14 -0.32 8.23
C GLU A 90 11.38 1.02 8.20
N ALA A 91 11.93 2.06 8.86
CA ALA A 91 11.38 3.42 8.81
C ALA A 91 11.09 3.91 7.38
N VAL A 92 9.98 4.64 7.24
CA VAL A 92 9.59 5.28 5.98
C VAL A 92 10.67 6.25 5.50
N LYS A 93 11.16 6.02 4.27
CA LYS A 93 12.08 6.91 3.55
C LYS A 93 11.35 7.63 2.42
N LEU A 94 11.92 8.72 1.92
CA LEU A 94 11.38 9.43 0.75
C LEU A 94 11.25 8.54 -0.48
N ASP A 95 12.22 7.67 -0.73
CA ASP A 95 12.17 6.77 -1.88
C ASP A 95 11.00 5.78 -1.78
N HIS A 96 10.63 5.35 -0.57
CA HIS A 96 9.46 4.50 -0.36
C HIS A 96 8.17 5.25 -0.77
N ILE A 97 8.05 6.52 -0.38
CA ILE A 97 6.92 7.38 -0.76
C ILE A 97 6.83 7.49 -2.29
N TYR A 98 7.94 7.78 -2.97
CA TYR A 98 7.95 7.89 -4.42
C TYR A 98 7.68 6.56 -5.13
N GLN A 99 8.13 5.44 -4.56
CA GLN A 99 7.82 4.10 -5.05
C GLN A 99 6.31 3.81 -4.96
N THR A 100 5.71 3.99 -3.78
CA THR A 100 4.26 3.79 -3.60
C THR A 100 3.47 4.71 -4.51
N ARG A 101 3.87 5.98 -4.63
CA ARG A 101 3.26 6.96 -5.54
C ARG A 101 3.31 6.50 -7.00
N LYS A 102 4.47 6.03 -7.47
CA LYS A 102 4.63 5.51 -8.84
C LYS A 102 3.59 4.44 -9.14
N TYR A 103 3.40 3.47 -8.25
CA TYR A 103 2.43 2.41 -8.46
C TYR A 103 0.98 2.91 -8.33
N ALA A 104 0.70 3.77 -7.35
CA ALA A 104 -0.62 4.37 -7.19
C ALA A 104 -1.05 5.13 -8.45
N GLU A 105 -0.16 5.92 -9.07
CA GLU A 105 -0.43 6.63 -10.31
C GLU A 105 -0.60 5.68 -11.51
N LEU A 106 0.27 4.65 -11.62
CA LEU A 106 0.15 3.64 -12.68
C LEU A 106 -1.17 2.89 -12.63
N PHE A 107 -1.69 2.58 -11.45
CA PHE A 107 -2.98 1.91 -11.29
C PHE A 107 -4.16 2.88 -11.25
N ASP A 108 -3.95 4.21 -11.17
CA ASP A 108 -4.99 5.16 -10.73
C ASP A 108 -5.68 4.62 -9.46
N ALA A 109 -4.87 4.28 -8.45
CA ALA A 109 -5.33 3.73 -7.19
C ALA A 109 -6.17 4.75 -6.43
N LYS A 110 -7.29 4.31 -5.86
CA LYS A 110 -8.06 5.11 -4.90
C LYS A 110 -7.47 4.99 -3.50
N TYR A 111 -6.98 3.80 -3.15
CA TYR A 111 -6.35 3.51 -1.88
C TYR A 111 -4.88 3.19 -2.13
N ALA A 112 -3.99 4.09 -1.70
CA ALA A 112 -2.55 3.90 -1.78
C ALA A 112 -1.98 3.88 -0.37
N LEU A 113 -1.44 2.75 0.06
CA LEU A 113 -0.94 2.54 1.40
C LEU A 113 0.57 2.29 1.37
N LEU A 114 1.31 2.99 2.24
CA LEU A 114 2.71 2.66 2.54
C LEU A 114 2.77 2.19 3.99
N VAL A 115 2.90 0.88 4.18
CA VAL A 115 2.92 0.22 5.48
C VAL A 115 4.37 0.03 5.93
N SER A 116 4.70 0.50 7.12
CA SER A 116 6.01 0.39 7.75
C SER A 116 5.90 -0.38 9.05
N THR A 117 6.89 -1.23 9.35
CA THR A 117 6.99 -1.93 10.66
C THR A 117 7.57 -1.04 11.76
N GLU A 118 8.08 0.14 11.39
CA GLU A 118 8.56 1.16 12.32
C GLU A 118 7.63 2.38 12.32
N GLU A 119 7.69 3.17 13.40
CA GLU A 119 6.93 4.41 13.54
C GLU A 119 7.15 5.35 12.34
N ILE A 120 6.08 6.01 11.90
CA ILE A 120 6.16 6.98 10.81
C ILE A 120 7.02 8.18 11.29
N PRO A 121 8.17 8.47 10.65
CA PRO A 121 9.07 9.51 11.13
C PRO A 121 8.39 10.89 11.16
N GLU A 122 8.60 11.63 12.25
CA GLU A 122 8.04 12.97 12.45
C GLU A 122 8.51 13.94 11.36
N GLU A 123 9.73 13.77 10.84
CA GLU A 123 10.27 14.54 9.72
C GLU A 123 9.44 14.35 8.44
N ILE A 124 8.98 13.13 8.17
CA ILE A 124 8.11 12.83 7.02
C ILE A 124 6.74 13.47 7.21
N LYS A 125 6.16 13.38 8.41
CA LYS A 125 4.89 14.03 8.76
C LYS A 125 4.99 15.54 8.57
N ARG A 126 6.05 16.18 9.07
CA ARG A 126 6.31 17.62 8.88
C ARG A 126 6.53 17.99 7.43
N LEU A 127 7.33 17.21 6.70
CA LEU A 127 7.61 17.47 5.30
C LEU A 127 6.33 17.41 4.46
N SER A 128 5.42 16.47 4.74
CA SER A 128 4.13 16.38 4.03
C SER A 128 3.24 17.62 4.17
N LYS A 129 3.40 18.38 5.27
CA LYS A 129 2.68 19.64 5.52
C LYS A 129 3.28 20.82 4.77
N ILE A 130 4.57 20.74 4.41
CA ILE A 130 5.29 21.78 3.67
C ILE A 130 5.20 21.49 2.16
N VAL A 131 5.47 20.25 1.78
CA VAL A 131 5.40 19.74 0.42
C VAL A 131 4.05 19.04 0.27
N TYR A 132 2.99 19.82 0.05
CA TYR A 132 1.62 19.30 -0.06
C TYR A 132 1.47 18.19 -1.10
N SER A 133 2.25 18.25 -2.18
CA SER A 133 2.24 17.23 -3.22
C SER A 133 2.80 15.88 -2.74
N LEU A 134 3.53 15.80 -1.63
CA LEU A 134 4.25 14.59 -1.21
C LEU A 134 3.32 13.38 -1.07
N LEU A 135 2.18 13.56 -0.39
CA LEU A 135 1.18 12.51 -0.18
C LEU A 135 -0.07 12.69 -1.06
N SER A 136 -0.18 13.78 -1.82
CA SER A 136 -1.28 14.01 -2.75
C SER A 136 -1.08 13.30 -4.09
N LEU A 137 -2.11 12.58 -4.51
CA LEU A 137 -2.19 11.88 -5.79
C LEU A 137 -3.14 12.62 -6.75
N PRO A 138 -3.03 12.38 -8.07
CA PRO A 138 -4.01 12.90 -9.04
C PRO A 138 -5.46 12.56 -8.66
N GLY A 139 -6.39 13.43 -9.06
CA GLY A 139 -7.82 13.20 -8.83
C GLY A 139 -8.30 13.40 -7.39
N TYR A 140 -7.63 14.28 -6.62
CA TYR A 140 -7.95 14.57 -5.20
C TYR A 140 -7.86 13.36 -4.28
N ARG A 141 -6.96 12.43 -4.62
CA ARG A 141 -6.68 11.24 -3.82
C ARG A 141 -5.44 11.47 -2.97
N HIS A 142 -5.29 10.67 -1.95
CA HIS A 142 -4.16 10.77 -1.04
C HIS A 142 -3.57 9.39 -0.79
N MET A 143 -2.26 9.35 -0.61
CA MET A 143 -1.55 8.21 -0.09
C MET A 143 -1.56 8.27 1.44
N THR A 144 -1.79 7.13 2.08
CA THR A 144 -1.78 6.99 3.53
C THR A 144 -0.53 6.22 3.96
N LEU A 145 0.19 6.78 4.92
CA LEU A 145 1.26 6.11 5.65
C LEU A 145 0.64 5.33 6.80
N VAL A 146 1.09 4.09 7.01
CA VAL A 146 0.55 3.19 8.03
C VAL A 146 1.70 2.64 8.86
N HIS A 147 1.61 2.78 10.18
CA HIS A 147 2.50 2.08 11.10
C HIS A 147 1.84 0.76 11.51
N PHE A 148 2.50 -0.34 11.16
CA PHE A 148 2.18 -1.70 11.59
C PHE A 148 3.12 -2.10 12.71
N ASP A 149 2.59 -2.31 13.91
CA ASP A 149 3.38 -2.74 15.06
C ASP A 149 3.57 -4.27 15.04
N ASP A 150 4.81 -4.72 14.88
CA ASP A 150 5.12 -6.15 14.69
C ASP A 150 4.86 -7.00 15.94
N ASP A 151 4.89 -6.38 17.13
CA ASP A 151 4.67 -7.05 18.41
C ASP A 151 3.18 -7.30 18.68
N SER A 152 2.36 -6.26 18.62
CA SER A 152 0.91 -6.36 18.79
C SER A 152 0.20 -6.90 17.56
N LYS A 153 0.86 -6.88 16.40
CA LYS A 153 0.29 -7.26 15.10
C LYS A 153 -0.88 -6.38 14.67
N GLU A 154 -0.85 -5.09 15.02
CA GLU A 154 -1.92 -4.14 14.72
C GLU A 154 -1.44 -2.94 13.89
N PHE A 155 -2.37 -2.33 13.15
CA PHE A 155 -2.15 -1.01 12.55
C PHE A 155 -2.38 0.07 13.61
N VAL A 156 -1.29 0.62 14.16
CA VAL A 156 -1.34 1.51 15.33
C VAL A 156 -1.38 2.99 14.95
N GLU A 157 -1.00 3.35 13.73
CA GLU A 157 -1.11 4.73 13.23
C GLU A 157 -1.49 4.75 11.74
N TRP A 158 -2.40 5.66 11.37
CA TRP A 158 -2.73 6.01 9.99
C TRP A 158 -2.51 7.52 9.80
N PHE A 159 -1.68 7.91 8.83
CA PHE A 159 -1.37 9.31 8.56
C PHE A 159 -1.53 9.64 7.07
N PRO A 160 -2.19 10.75 6.69
CA PRO A 160 -2.81 11.74 7.57
C PRO A 160 -4.13 11.27 8.20
N GLU A 161 -4.81 10.30 7.59
CA GLU A 161 -6.02 9.68 8.12
C GLU A 161 -6.22 8.26 7.57
N ASN A 162 -7.05 7.47 8.24
CA ASN A 162 -7.44 6.14 7.77
C ASN A 162 -8.44 6.27 6.60
N PRO A 163 -8.07 5.86 5.36
CA PRO A 163 -8.91 6.05 4.19
C PRO A 163 -10.15 5.15 4.18
N PHE A 164 -10.24 4.21 5.12
CA PHE A 164 -11.39 3.32 5.26
C PHE A 164 -12.41 3.84 6.29
N GLU A 165 -12.08 4.85 7.12
CA GLU A 165 -13.00 5.35 8.15
C GLU A 165 -14.00 6.40 7.65
N LYS A 166 -13.63 7.19 6.64
CA LYS A 166 -14.50 8.22 6.07
C LYS A 166 -14.79 7.93 4.61
N GLY A 167 -15.96 7.33 4.35
CA GLY A 167 -16.55 7.22 3.01
C GLY A 167 -16.37 5.86 2.32
N GLY A 168 -17.43 5.05 2.37
CA GLY A 168 -17.81 4.14 1.28
C GLY A 168 -18.57 4.92 0.22
#